data_AF-A0A920B0L5-F1
#
_entry.id   AF-A0A920B0L5-F1
#
_cell.length_a   1.000
_cell.length_b   1.000
_cell.length_c   1.000
_cell.angle_alpha   90.00
_cell.angle_beta   90.00
_cell.angle_gamma   90.00
#
_symmetry.space_group_name_H-M   'P 1'
#
loop_
_entity.id
_entity.type
_entity.pdbx_description
1 polymer ?
#
loop_
_entity_poly.entity_id
_entity_poly.type
_entity_poly.pdbx_seq_one_letter_code
_entity_poly.pdbx_strand_id
1 'polypeptide(L)'
;MTIDLGSNDGIKKNLPIITTNGIVGKTILINEETSLVQTINDANFRLSVKILPSEATGIMRFYDNDVFEIREIQKMQISKLVIKL
;
A
#
# COMPACT_ATOMS: atom_id res chain seq x y z
N MET A 1 12.94 -2.57 -2.52
CA MET A 1 13.10 -3.81 -1.72
C MET A 1 12.90 -4.99 -2.66
N THR A 2 13.68 -6.05 -2.50
CA THR A 2 13.55 -7.30 -3.28
C THR A 2 13.24 -8.44 -2.33
N ILE A 3 12.40 -9.38 -2.76
CA ILE A 3 12.11 -10.63 -2.05
C ILE A 3 12.70 -11.80 -2.84
N ASP A 4 13.08 -12.85 -2.14
CA ASP A 4 13.65 -14.12 -2.60
C ASP A 4 12.58 -15.13 -3.03
N LEU A 5 11.50 -14.62 -3.64
CA LEU A 5 10.42 -15.40 -4.24
C LEU A 5 10.09 -14.82 -5.61
N GLY A 6 9.88 -15.68 -6.60
CA GLY A 6 9.64 -15.31 -7.99
C GLY A 6 8.46 -16.05 -8.62
N SER A 7 8.41 -16.07 -9.96
CA SER A 7 7.33 -16.74 -10.70
C SER A 7 7.33 -18.26 -10.47
N ASN A 8 8.49 -18.86 -10.15
CA ASN A 8 8.58 -20.27 -9.80
C ASN A 8 7.85 -20.61 -8.50
N ASP A 9 7.74 -19.62 -7.59
CA ASP A 9 6.98 -19.71 -6.34
C ASP A 9 5.52 -19.27 -6.51
N GLY A 10 5.07 -19.02 -7.74
CA GLY A 10 3.72 -18.57 -8.06
C GLY A 10 3.47 -17.09 -7.80
N ILE A 11 4.51 -16.28 -7.53
CA ILE A 11 4.37 -14.84 -7.35
C ILE A 11 3.92 -14.19 -8.66
N LYS A 12 2.98 -13.25 -8.53
CA LYS A 12 2.42 -12.47 -9.64
C LYS A 12 2.61 -10.98 -9.36
N LYS A 13 2.54 -10.18 -10.42
CA LYS A 13 2.55 -8.71 -10.31
C LYS A 13 1.31 -8.23 -9.53
N ASN A 14 1.48 -7.16 -8.75
CA ASN A 14 0.47 -6.52 -7.91
C ASN A 14 -0.04 -7.37 -6.73
N LEU A 15 0.69 -8.39 -6.29
CA LEU A 15 0.35 -9.10 -5.05
C LEU A 15 0.69 -8.24 -3.82
N PRO A 16 -0.19 -8.19 -2.80
CA PRO A 16 0.07 -7.46 -1.57
C PRO A 16 1.15 -8.16 -0.74
N ILE A 17 1.98 -7.37 -0.06
CA ILE A 17 2.97 -7.86 0.91
C ILE A 17 2.62 -7.30 2.27
N ILE A 18 2.43 -8.19 3.23
CA ILE A 18 1.85 -7.89 4.54
C ILE A 18 2.69 -8.60 5.60
N THR A 19 2.88 -7.95 6.74
CA THR A 19 3.47 -8.52 7.97
C THR A 19 2.42 -8.52 9.07
N THR A 20 2.76 -9.06 10.24
CA THR A 20 1.91 -8.96 11.44
C THR A 20 1.59 -7.52 11.85
N ASN A 21 2.42 -6.55 11.44
CA ASN A 21 2.25 -5.13 11.74
C ASN A 21 1.48 -4.36 10.65
N GLY A 22 1.11 -5.03 9.55
CA GLY A 22 0.35 -4.43 8.46
C GLY A 22 1.07 -4.48 7.11
N ILE A 23 0.60 -3.63 6.20
CA ILE A 23 1.00 -3.64 4.78
C ILE A 23 2.39 -3.04 4.61
N VAL A 24 3.23 -3.72 3.83
CA VAL A 24 4.59 -3.27 3.48
C VAL A 24 4.65 -2.72 2.06
N GLY A 25 3.86 -3.27 1.14
CA GLY A 25 3.91 -2.87 -0.26
C GLY A 25 3.19 -3.84 -1.20
N LYS A 26 3.60 -3.82 -2.47
CA LYS A 26 3.13 -4.76 -3.49
C LYS A 26 4.24 -5.14 -4.46
N THR A 27 4.14 -6.31 -5.07
CA THR A 27 5.07 -6.73 -6.12
C THR A 27 4.85 -5.92 -7.40
N ILE A 28 5.93 -5.49 -8.07
CA ILE A 28 5.87 -4.68 -9.30
C ILE A 28 6.66 -5.25 -10.47
N LEU A 29 7.68 -6.07 -10.20
CA LEU A 29 8.47 -6.82 -11.18
C LEU A 29 8.72 -8.22 -10.63
N ILE A 30 8.51 -9.24 -11.45
CA ILE A 30 8.66 -10.65 -11.07
C ILE A 30 9.70 -11.27 -12.00
N ASN A 31 10.77 -11.80 -11.42
CA ASN A 31 11.71 -12.70 -12.08
C ASN A 31 11.42 -14.14 -11.65
N GLU A 32 12.17 -15.11 -12.17
CA GLU A 32 11.96 -16.54 -11.87
C GLU A 32 12.11 -16.87 -10.38
N GLU A 33 13.12 -16.29 -9.72
CA GLU A 33 13.48 -16.58 -8.32
C GLU A 33 13.34 -15.38 -7.38
N THR A 34 13.11 -14.18 -7.91
CA THR A 34 13.05 -12.95 -7.11
C THR A 34 11.96 -12.02 -7.59
N SER A 35 11.50 -11.13 -6.72
CA SER A 35 10.52 -10.11 -7.06
C SER A 35 10.85 -8.76 -6.46
N LEU A 36 10.64 -7.69 -7.24
CA LEU A 36 10.77 -6.31 -6.78
C LEU A 36 9.47 -5.83 -6.14
N VAL A 37 9.60 -5.17 -5.00
CA VAL A 37 8.50 -4.64 -4.21
C VAL A 37 8.51 -3.12 -4.26
N GLN A 38 7.36 -2.53 -4.60
CA GLN A 38 7.06 -1.13 -4.34
C GLN A 38 6.55 -1.01 -2.91
N THR A 39 7.32 -0.35 -2.06
CA THR A 39 7.02 -0.17 -0.64
C THR A 39 5.93 0.87 -0.43
N ILE A 40 5.26 0.80 0.70
CA ILE A 40 4.16 1.70 1.08
C ILE A 40 4.59 3.18 1.18
N ASN A 41 5.87 3.44 1.50
CA ASN A 41 6.48 4.78 1.56
C ASN A 41 6.89 5.34 0.19
N ASP A 42 6.66 4.62 -0.91
CA ASP A 42 6.91 5.13 -2.25
C ASP A 42 5.86 6.22 -2.61
N ALA A 43 6.31 7.35 -3.14
CA ALA A 43 5.44 8.50 -3.46
C ALA A 43 4.31 8.17 -4.46
N ASN A 44 4.47 7.12 -5.26
CA ASN A 44 3.48 6.64 -6.22
C ASN A 44 2.64 5.46 -5.70
N PHE A 45 2.89 4.98 -4.48
CA PHE A 45 2.07 3.95 -3.89
C PHE A 45 0.67 4.49 -3.55
N ARG A 46 -0.37 3.77 -3.97
CA ARG A 46 -1.77 4.09 -3.71
C ARG A 46 -2.45 2.86 -3.18
N LEU A 47 -3.13 3.01 -2.04
CA LEU A 47 -3.89 1.94 -1.40
C LEU A 47 -5.33 2.39 -1.17
N SER A 48 -6.28 1.62 -1.69
CA SER A 48 -7.69 1.80 -1.33
C SER A 48 -7.89 1.36 0.12
N VAL A 49 -8.40 2.25 0.94
CA VAL A 49 -8.62 2.02 2.37
C VAL A 49 -10.07 2.34 2.74
N LYS A 50 -10.54 1.65 3.78
CA LYS A 50 -11.82 1.91 4.43
C LYS A 50 -11.55 2.45 5.84
N ILE A 51 -12.19 3.55 6.19
CA ILE A 51 -12.01 4.23 7.48
C ILE A 51 -13.14 3.81 8.43
N LEU A 52 -12.79 3.14 9.52
CA LEU A 52 -13.73 2.74 10.56
C LEU A 52 -13.88 3.84 11.64
N PRO A 53 -15.08 4.00 12.25
CA PRO A 53 -16.32 3.28 11.98
C PRO A 53 -17.16 3.89 10.83
N SER A 54 -16.70 4.97 10.21
CA SER A 54 -17.47 5.71 9.21
C SER A 54 -17.82 4.92 7.94
N GLU A 55 -17.12 3.80 7.69
CA GLU A 55 -17.18 3.01 6.45
C GLU A 55 -16.84 3.82 5.19
N ALA A 56 -16.30 5.04 5.33
CA ALA A 56 -15.87 5.87 4.22
C ALA A 56 -14.67 5.22 3.52
N THR A 57 -14.65 5.30 2.19
CA THR A 57 -13.54 4.80 1.37
C THR A 57 -12.68 5.96 0.92
N GLY A 58 -11.37 5.74 0.81
CA GLY A 58 -10.43 6.73 0.30
C GLY A 58 -9.14 6.09 -0.22
N ILE A 59 -8.24 6.92 -0.73
CA ILE A 59 -6.95 6.51 -1.27
C ILE A 59 -5.85 7.00 -0.34
N MET A 60 -5.16 6.07 0.30
CA MET A 60 -3.99 6.33 1.12
C MET A 60 -2.73 6.47 0.25
N ARG A 61 -1.89 7.44 0.61
CA ARG A 61 -0.56 7.66 0.03
C ARG A 61 0.44 8.10 1.09
N PHE A 62 1.71 7.80 0.88
CA PHE A 62 2.79 8.36 1.67
C PHE A 62 2.87 9.88 1.48
N TYR A 63 3.20 10.59 2.56
CA TYR A 63 3.45 12.02 2.54
C TYR A 63 4.91 12.31 2.89
N ASP A 64 5.27 12.16 4.16
CA ASP A 64 6.63 12.42 4.67
C ASP A 64 6.78 11.88 6.10
N ASN A 65 7.99 11.56 6.56
CA ASN A 65 8.29 11.21 7.96
C ASN A 65 7.33 10.15 8.59
N ASP A 66 7.08 9.05 7.86
CA ASP A 66 6.13 7.97 8.24
C ASP A 66 4.67 8.43 8.42
N VAL A 67 4.34 9.59 7.87
CA VAL A 67 2.98 10.12 7.80
C VAL A 67 2.35 9.74 6.46
N PHE A 68 1.12 9.27 6.54
CA PHE A 68 0.27 8.93 5.42
C PHE A 68 -0.94 9.85 5.36
N GLU A 69 -1.43 10.09 4.15
CA GLU A 69 -2.65 10.84 3.93
C GLU A 69 -3.66 9.99 3.19
N ILE A 70 -4.91 10.02 3.66
CA ILE A 70 -6.05 9.50 2.93
C ILE A 70 -6.75 10.68 2.25
N ARG A 71 -6.88 10.59 0.93
CA ARG A 71 -7.58 11.57 0.10
C ARG A 71 -8.69 10.89 -0.69
N GLU A 72 -9.46 11.68 -1.43
CA GLU A 72 -10.58 11.17 -2.25
C GLU A 72 -11.60 10.41 -1.40
N ILE A 73 -11.85 10.93 -0.20
CA ILE A 73 -12.75 10.30 0.78
C ILE A 73 -14.19 10.45 0.28
N GLN A 74 -14.83 9.34 -0.08
CA GLN A 74 -16.22 9.31 -0.48
C GLN A 74 -17.11 9.23 0.77
N LYS A 75 -18.19 10.02 0.83
CA LYS A 75 -19.18 10.13 1.93
C LYS A 75 -18.87 11.07 3.11
N MET A 76 -17.80 11.89 3.07
CA MET A 76 -17.56 12.92 4.10
C MET A 76 -17.37 14.32 3.47
N GLN A 77 -17.75 15.40 4.16
CA GLN A 77 -17.34 16.78 3.82
C GLN A 77 -15.83 17.02 4.03
N ILE A 78 -15.10 16.02 4.54
CA ILE A 78 -13.66 16.08 4.78
C ILE A 78 -12.92 15.61 3.52
N SER A 79 -12.13 16.49 2.91
CA SER A 79 -11.37 16.21 1.69
C SER A 79 -10.04 15.47 1.93
N LYS A 80 -9.59 15.39 3.18
CA LYS A 80 -8.27 14.87 3.57
C LYS A 80 -8.24 14.40 5.03
N LEU A 81 -7.66 13.24 5.29
CA LEU A 81 -7.29 12.75 6.62
C LEU A 81 -5.78 12.46 6.66
N VAL A 82 -5.09 12.83 7.75
CA VAL A 82 -3.66 12.59 7.95
C VAL A 82 -3.51 11.60 9.09
N ILE A 83 -2.69 10.56 8.90
CA ILE A 83 -2.48 9.48 9.88
C ILE A 83 -0.97 9.24 10.00
N LYS A 84 -0.50 9.07 11.22
CA LYS A 84 0.86 8.58 11.49
C LYS A 84 0.77 7.08 11.80
N LEU A 85 1.55 6.27 11.09
CA LEU A 85 1.67 4.84 11.37
C LEU A 85 2.77 4.56 12.40
#